data_AF-A0A7J2V134-F1
#
_entry.id   AF-A0A7J2V134-F1
#
_cell.length_a   1.000
_cell.length_b   1.000
_cell.length_c   1.000
_cell.angle_alpha   90.00
_cell.angle_beta   90.00
_cell.angle_gamma   90.00
#
_symmetry.space_group_name_H-M   'P 1'
#
loop_
_entity.id
_entity.type
_entity.pdbx_description
1 polymer ?
#
loop_
_entity_poly.entity_id
_entity_poly.type
_entity_poly.pdbx_seq_one_letter_code
_entity_poly.pdbx_strand_id
1 'polypeptide(L)'
;YRGMASITSMMRRFSMDRYAKIVKNIPEGVGGLVPYKGSARSVIREVVEGIRIAMGYAGARNIEDLWAKARFIKASKKKTLGGRDG
;
A
#
# COMPACT_ATOMS: atom_id res chain seq x y z
N TYR A 1 1.98 2.15 -11.26
CA TYR A 1 2.69 2.69 -10.09
C TYR A 1 4.18 2.41 -10.21
N ARG A 2 5.04 3.37 -9.88
CA ARG A 2 6.50 3.17 -9.90
C ARG A 2 7.04 3.50 -8.52
N GLY A 3 7.82 2.60 -7.93
CA GLY A 3 8.58 2.92 -6.73
C GLY A 3 9.53 4.09 -7.00
N MET A 4 9.73 4.96 -6.01
CA MET A 4 10.63 6.11 -6.14
C MET A 4 12.09 5.70 -6.43
N ALA A 5 12.48 4.49 -6.02
CA ALA A 5 13.79 3.88 -6.27
C ALA A 5 13.82 2.92 -7.50
N SER A 6 12.83 2.98 -8.39
CA SER A 6 12.88 2.21 -9.64
C SER A 6 13.76 2.88 -10.69
N ILE A 7 14.37 2.10 -11.60
CA ILE A 7 15.24 2.60 -12.69
C ILE A 7 14.56 3.74 -13.45
N THR A 8 13.30 3.56 -13.86
CA THR A 8 12.55 4.57 -14.62
C THR A 8 12.26 5.85 -13.83
N SER A 9 12.15 5.76 -12.50
CA SER A 9 11.98 6.93 -11.61
C SER A 9 13.30 7.65 -11.35
N MET A 10 14.39 6.89 -11.20
CA MET A 10 15.75 7.43 -11.07
C MET A 10 16.16 8.17 -12.35
N MET A 11 15.99 7.56 -13.53
CA MET A 11 16.24 8.19 -14.84
C MET A 11 15.45 9.50 -15.04
N ARG A 12 14.18 9.55 -14.62
CA ARG A 12 13.39 10.80 -14.68
C ARG A 12 13.91 11.89 -13.75
N ARG A 13 14.35 11.56 -12.53
CA ARG A 13 14.99 12.53 -11.62
C ARG A 13 16.28 13.09 -12.21
N PHE A 14 17.11 12.25 -12.84
CA PHE A 14 18.34 12.71 -13.53
C PHE A 14 18.04 13.63 -14.72
N SER A 15 16.94 13.42 -15.45
CA SER A 15 16.54 14.34 -16.53
C SER A 15 16.12 15.74 -16.04
N MET A 16 15.76 15.87 -14.76
CA MET A 16 15.41 17.15 -14.12
C MET A 16 16.60 17.84 -13.45
N ASP A 17 17.65 17.12 -13.07
CA ASP A 17 18.88 17.67 -12.48
C ASP A 17 20.13 17.07 -13.14
N ARG A 18 20.73 17.83 -14.07
CA ARG A 18 21.88 17.41 -14.87
C ARG A 18 23.16 17.19 -14.07
N TYR A 19 23.22 17.63 -12.81
CA TYR A 19 24.42 17.55 -11.97
C TYR A 19 24.31 16.50 -10.84
N ALA A 20 23.18 15.80 -10.72
CA ALA A 20 23.01 14.74 -9.74
C ALA A 20 23.93 13.54 -10.07
N LYS A 21 25.01 13.35 -9.29
CA LYS A 21 25.89 12.18 -9.40
C LYS A 21 25.12 10.89 -9.04
N ILE A 22 25.27 9.85 -9.84
CA ILE A 22 24.73 8.51 -9.58
C ILE A 22 25.52 7.88 -8.44
N VAL A 23 24.97 7.92 -7.21
CA VAL A 23 25.65 7.35 -6.04
C VAL A 23 25.47 5.82 -5.94
N LYS A 24 24.54 5.20 -6.69
CA LYS A 24 24.30 3.75 -6.70
C LYS A 24 23.61 3.27 -8.00
N ASN A 25 24.17 2.25 -8.66
CA ASN A 25 23.61 1.59 -9.85
C ASN A 25 22.73 0.37 -9.54
N ILE A 26 22.36 0.14 -8.27
CA ILE A 26 21.51 -0.99 -7.88
C ILE A 26 20.08 -0.50 -7.70
N PRO A 27 19.13 -0.95 -8.54
CA PRO A 27 17.72 -0.59 -8.38
C PRO A 27 17.09 -1.38 -7.22
N GLU A 28 16.68 -0.66 -6.17
CA GLU A 28 15.98 -1.24 -5.01
C GLU A 28 14.46 -1.31 -5.22
N GLY A 29 13.94 -0.75 -6.34
CA GLY A 29 12.51 -0.67 -6.64
C GLY A 29 12.10 -1.28 -7.98
N VAL A 30 10.98 -2.01 -7.98
CA VAL A 30 10.30 -2.52 -9.19
C VAL A 30 9.19 -1.54 -9.62
N GLY A 31 9.00 -1.37 -10.93
CA GLY A 31 7.89 -0.61 -11.49
C GLY A 31 6.84 -1.54 -12.10
N GLY A 32 5.56 -1.21 -11.97
CA GLY A 32 4.47 -2.01 -12.53
C GLY A 32 3.25 -1.16 -12.93
N LEU A 33 2.40 -1.67 -13.80
CA LEU A 33 1.13 -1.03 -14.09
C LEU A 33 0.18 -1.29 -12.91
N VAL A 34 -0.52 -0.24 -12.48
CA VAL A 34 -1.59 -0.37 -11.48
C VAL A 34 -2.88 0.03 -12.19
N PRO A 35 -3.93 -0.81 -12.12
CA PRO A 35 -5.22 -0.50 -12.73
C PRO A 35 -5.76 0.84 -12.24
N TYR A 36 -6.48 1.55 -13.11
CA TYR A 36 -7.17 2.76 -12.73
C TYR A 36 -8.26 2.45 -11.69
N LYS A 37 -8.27 3.19 -10.58
CA LYS A 37 -9.17 2.97 -9.44
C LYS A 37 -10.29 4.01 -9.33
N GLY A 38 -10.52 4.81 -10.38
CA GLY A 38 -11.44 5.93 -10.33
C GLY A 38 -10.81 7.19 -9.73
N SER A 39 -11.65 8.12 -9.30
CA SER A 39 -11.22 9.40 -8.72
C SER A 39 -10.52 9.19 -7.36
N ALA A 40 -9.59 10.08 -7.01
CA ALA A 40 -8.98 10.06 -5.67
C ALA A 40 -10.05 10.18 -4.56
N ARG A 41 -11.07 11.02 -4.78
CA ARG A 41 -12.18 11.22 -3.84
C ARG A 41 -12.96 9.93 -3.57
N SER A 42 -13.21 9.11 -4.59
CA SER A 42 -13.94 7.84 -4.41
C SER A 42 -13.11 6.82 -3.65
N VAL A 43 -11.83 6.68 -3.97
CA VAL A 43 -10.91 5.77 -3.25
C VAL A 43 -10.78 6.18 -1.78
N ILE A 44 -10.61 7.47 -1.50
CA ILE A 44 -10.50 7.97 -0.11
C ILE A 44 -11.79 7.68 0.66
N ARG A 45 -12.96 7.86 0.05
CA ARG A 45 -14.24 7.58 0.70
C ARG A 45 -14.35 6.11 1.10
N GLU A 46 -14.00 5.19 0.20
CA GLU A 46 -14.02 3.75 0.48
C GLU A 46 -13.11 3.39 1.65
N VAL A 47 -11.90 3.97 1.69
CA VAL A 47 -10.97 3.77 2.81
C VAL A 47 -11.56 4.30 4.13
N VAL A 48 -12.14 5.50 4.12
CA VAL A 48 -12.76 6.09 5.32
C VAL A 48 -13.94 5.26 5.82
N GLU A 49 -14.82 4.80 4.93
CA GLU A 49 -15.94 3.93 5.29
C GLU A 49 -15.47 2.58 5.87
N GLY A 50 -14.44 1.97 5.27
CA GLY A 50 -13.83 0.75 5.80
C GLY A 50 -13.28 0.91 7.22
N ILE A 51 -12.62 2.03 7.51
CA ILE A 51 -12.12 2.34 8.85
C ILE A 51 -13.28 2.55 9.83
N ARG A 52 -14.37 3.22 9.44
CA ARG A 52 -15.55 3.42 10.29
C ARG A 52 -16.22 2.11 10.67
N ILE A 53 -16.35 1.19 9.72
CA ILE A 53 -16.88 -0.16 9.98
C ILE A 53 -15.95 -0.90 10.95
N ALA A 54 -14.63 -0.83 10.75
CA ALA A 54 -13.64 -1.42 11.65
C ALA A 54 -13.70 -0.84 13.08
N MET A 55 -13.90 0.48 13.22
CA MET A 55 -14.13 1.13 14.50
C MET A 55 -15.38 0.58 15.21
N GLY A 56 -16.45 0.30 14.44
CA GLY A 56 -17.65 -0.38 14.96
C GLY A 56 -17.34 -1.75 15.57
N TYR A 57 -16.58 -2.60 14.88
CA TYR A 57 -16.16 -3.90 15.42
C TYR A 57 -15.29 -3.80 16.67
N ALA A 58 -14.46 -2.76 16.76
CA ALA A 58 -13.60 -2.51 17.92
C ALA A 58 -14.32 -1.77 19.07
N GLY A 59 -15.59 -1.35 18.89
CA GLY A 59 -16.31 -0.54 19.87
C GLY A 59 -15.68 0.84 20.11
N ALA A 60 -15.04 1.40 19.09
CA ALA A 60 -14.32 2.66 19.14
C ALA A 60 -15.13 3.80 18.51
N ARG A 61 -15.14 4.98 19.14
CA ARG A 61 -15.86 6.16 18.63
C ARG A 61 -14.98 7.15 17.88
N ASN A 62 -13.66 7.05 18.02
CA ASN A 62 -12.66 7.88 17.34
C ASN A 62 -11.34 7.10 17.20
N ILE A 63 -10.32 7.73 16.61
CA ILE A 63 -9.03 7.09 16.30
C ILE A 63 -8.27 6.75 17.58
N GLU A 64 -8.29 7.64 18.57
CA GLU A 64 -7.63 7.45 19.86
C GLU A 64 -8.22 6.26 20.62
N ASP A 65 -9.54 6.14 20.61
CA ASP A 65 -10.30 5.05 21.20
C ASP A 65 -10.04 3.73 20.46
N LEU A 66 -9.90 3.78 19.13
CA LEU A 66 -9.50 2.62 18.34
C LEU A 66 -8.10 2.14 18.72
N TRP A 67 -7.14 3.04 18.87
CA TRP A 67 -5.78 2.70 19.30
C TRP A 67 -5.74 2.11 20.70
N ALA A 68 -6.59 2.59 21.62
CA ALA A 68 -6.67 2.08 22.98
C ALA A 68 -7.39 0.71 23.09
N LYS A 69 -8.46 0.50 22.30
CA LYS A 69 -9.34 -0.68 22.42
C LYS A 69 -9.00 -1.83 21.50
N ALA A 70 -8.34 -1.57 20.37
CA ALA A 70 -8.09 -2.62 19.37
C ALA A 70 -7.31 -3.80 19.97
N ARG A 71 -7.82 -5.01 19.74
CA ARG A 71 -7.17 -6.27 20.11
C ARG A 71 -6.87 -7.05 18.85
N PHE A 72 -5.62 -7.49 18.72
CA PHE A 72 -5.16 -8.28 17.58
C PHE A 72 -4.96 -9.73 18.01
N ILE A 73 -5.34 -10.65 17.13
CA ILE A 73 -5.02 -12.06 17.26
C ILE A 73 -3.98 -12.43 16.19
N LYS A 74 -3.05 -13.32 16.53
CA LYS A 74 -2.10 -13.84 15.55
C LYS A 74 -2.81 -14.89 14.69
N ALA A 75 -3.02 -14.57 13.42
CA ALA A 75 -3.53 -15.54 12.46
C ALA A 75 -2.47 -16.63 12.22
N SER A 76 -2.86 -17.91 12.37
CA SER A 76 -2.03 -19.04 11.96
C SER A 76 -2.22 -19.31 10.46
N LYS A 77 -1.16 -19.76 9.77
CA LYS A 77 -1.22 -20.07 8.34
C LYS A 77 -2.20 -21.23 8.11
N LYS A 78 -3.35 -20.93 7.51
CA LYS A 78 -4.27 -21.97 7.04
C LYS A 78 -3.63 -22.66 5.83
N LYS A 79 -3.39 -23.97 5.90
CA LYS A 79 -2.96 -24.77 4.74
C LYS A 79 -4.12 -24.82 3.76
N THR A 80 -4.00 -24.12 2.65
CA THR A 80 -4.99 -24.16 1.57
C THR A 80 -4.92 -25.55 0.93
N LEU A 81 -5.87 -26.42 1.27
CA LEU A 81 -6.15 -27.64 0.49
C LEU A 81 -7.08 -27.22 -0.64
N GLY A 82 -6.62 -27.40 -1.89
CA GLY A 82 -7.45 -27.18 -3.06
C GLY A 82 -6.67 -26.76 -4.30
N GLY A 83 -5.67 -27.55 -4.69
CA GLY A 83 -5.33 -27.65 -6.11
C GLY A 83 -6.53 -28.30 -6.80
N ARG A 84 -7.20 -27.52 -7.64
CA ARG A 84 -8.24 -28.01 -8.55
C ARG A 84 -7.56 -28.12 -9.90
N ASP A 85 -6.73 -29.14 -10.02
CA ASP A 85 -6.12 -29.51 -11.29
C ASP A 85 -7.15 -30.40 -12.01
N GLY A 86 -7.67 -29.86 -13.12
CA GLY A 86 -8.29 -30.64 -14.19
C GLY A 86 -7.26 -30.93 -15.26
#